data_AF-A0A3B9RZI6-F1
#
_entry.id   AF-A0A3B9RZI6-F1
#
_cell.length_a   1.000
_cell.length_b   1.000
_cell.length_c   1.000
_cell.angle_alpha   90.00
_cell.angle_beta   90.00
_cell.angle_gamma   90.00
#
_symmetry.space_group_name_H-M   'P 1'
#
loop_
_entity.id
_entity.type
_entity.pdbx_description
1 polymer ?
#
loop_
_entity_poly.entity_id
_entity_poly.type
_entity_poly.pdbx_seq_one_letter_code
_entity_poly.pdbx_strand_id
1 'polypeptide(L)'
;MKKIKDYYFHKAKSDGYVARSVYKLEEIDKKHSLLNRGDHVLDLGCSPGSWLQYTAEKVGEKGQVLGIDLQGVNLSLPKNVK
;
A
#
# COMPACT_ATOMS: atom_id res chain seq x y z
N MET A 1 26.15 -4.49 1.69
CA MET A 1 24.94 -3.87 2.29
C MET A 1 24.38 -4.77 3.38
N LYS A 2 24.28 -4.29 4.62
CA LYS A 2 23.71 -5.06 5.74
C LYS A 2 22.21 -5.23 5.52
N LYS A 3 21.75 -6.44 5.19
CA LYS A 3 20.32 -6.79 5.14
C LYS A 3 19.79 -6.92 6.56
N ILE A 4 19.58 -5.80 7.26
CA ILE A 4 18.85 -5.82 8.53
C ILE A 4 17.37 -5.95 8.17
N LYS A 5 16.90 -7.19 8.15
CA LYS A 5 15.47 -7.50 8.17
C LYS A 5 15.02 -7.32 9.61
N ASP A 6 14.42 -6.19 9.89
CA ASP A 6 13.91 -5.90 11.23
C ASP A 6 12.54 -6.53 11.44
N TYR A 7 12.00 -6.35 12.65
CA TYR A 7 10.69 -6.85 13.03
C TYR A 7 9.61 -6.50 12.00
N TYR A 8 9.55 -5.26 11.53
CA TYR A 8 8.53 -4.81 10.57
C TYR A 8 8.71 -5.41 9.18
N PHE A 9 9.92 -5.73 8.75
CA PHE A 9 10.12 -6.51 7.52
C PHE A 9 9.47 -7.89 7.63
N HIS A 10 9.68 -8.59 8.74
CA HIS A 10 9.11 -9.91 8.97
C HIS A 10 7.59 -9.85 9.14
N LYS A 11 7.10 -8.86 9.89
CA LYS A 11 5.66 -8.61 10.07
C LYS A 11 4.97 -8.35 8.73
N ALA A 12 5.52 -7.45 7.89
CA ALA A 12 4.93 -7.13 6.59
C ALA A 12 4.80 -8.37 5.71
N LYS A 13 5.85 -9.21 5.70
CA LYS A 13 5.83 -10.47 4.96
C LYS A 13 4.77 -11.44 5.50
N SER A 14 4.63 -11.54 6.83
CA SER A 14 3.59 -12.37 7.47
C SER A 14 2.19 -11.88 7.15
N ASP A 15 2.00 -10.57 7.08
CA ASP A 15 0.73 -9.90 6.78
C ASP A 15 0.43 -9.83 5.27
N GLY A 16 1.32 -10.34 4.40
CA GLY A 16 1.13 -10.36 2.94
C GLY A 16 1.49 -9.05 2.23
N TYR A 17 2.12 -8.09 2.90
CA TYR A 17 2.58 -6.85 2.32
C TYR A 17 3.99 -6.97 1.72
N VAL A 18 4.20 -6.34 0.56
CA VAL A 18 5.50 -6.39 -0.14
C VAL A 18 6.58 -5.53 0.52
N ALA A 19 6.19 -4.57 1.35
CA ALA A 19 7.14 -3.72 2.06
C ALA A 19 6.59 -3.22 3.41
N ARG A 20 7.51 -3.05 4.36
CA ARG A 20 7.26 -2.51 5.72
C ARG A 20 6.76 -1.06 5.74
N SER A 21 6.82 -0.34 4.63
CA SER A 21 6.28 1.02 4.49
C SER A 21 4.77 1.08 4.71
N VAL A 22 4.06 -0.03 4.52
CA VAL A 22 2.61 -0.14 4.76
C VAL A 22 2.21 0.39 6.15
N TYR A 23 2.99 0.07 7.19
CA TYR A 23 2.65 0.44 8.56
C TYR A 23 2.70 1.95 8.80
N LYS A 24 3.49 2.69 8.00
CA LYS A 24 3.50 4.16 8.07
C LYS A 24 2.16 4.73 7.61
N LEU A 25 1.64 4.24 6.47
CA LEU A 25 0.34 4.68 5.96
C LEU A 25 -0.77 4.23 6.89
N GLU A 26 -0.71 3.00 7.40
CA GLU A 26 -1.70 2.47 8.34
C GLU A 26 -1.79 3.34 9.61
N GLU A 27 -0.65 3.73 10.19
CA GLU A 27 -0.62 4.61 11.37
C GLU A 27 -1.16 6.01 11.07
N ILE A 28 -0.80 6.59 9.91
CA ILE A 28 -1.32 7.89 9.47
C ILE A 28 -2.84 7.83 9.28
N ASP A 29 -3.33 6.81 8.59
CA ASP A 29 -4.76 6.61 8.33
C ASP A 29 -5.52 6.41 9.64
N LYS A 30 -5.02 5.58 10.56
CA LYS A 30 -5.65 5.39 11.89
C LYS A 30 -5.75 6.69 12.69
N LYS A 31 -4.76 7.59 12.56
CA LYS A 31 -4.72 8.84 13.31
C LYS A 31 -5.61 9.92 12.69
N HIS A 32 -5.74 9.93 11.38
CA HIS A 32 -6.34 11.06 10.65
C HIS A 32 -7.60 10.68 9.85
N SER A 33 -8.00 9.40 9.84
CA SER A 33 -9.09 8.89 8.99
C SER A 33 -8.90 9.33 7.52
N LEU A 34 -7.68 9.13 7.02
CA LEU A 34 -7.23 9.68 5.74
C LEU A 34 -7.97 9.05 4.56
N LEU A 35 -8.29 7.75 4.65
CA LEU A 35 -8.90 6.97 3.58
C LEU A 35 -10.30 6.50 3.98
N ASN A 36 -11.27 6.74 3.10
CA ASN A 36 -12.66 6.32 3.25
C ASN A 36 -13.11 5.40 2.11
N ARG A 37 -14.15 4.61 2.38
CA ARG A 37 -14.76 3.74 1.36
C ARG A 37 -15.32 4.57 0.21
N GLY A 38 -14.97 4.20 -1.01
CA GLY A 38 -15.38 4.91 -2.22
C GLY A 38 -14.40 6.01 -2.68
N ASP A 39 -13.32 6.28 -1.94
CA ASP A 39 -12.37 7.31 -2.33
C ASP A 39 -11.64 6.96 -3.63
N HIS A 40 -11.28 8.02 -4.36
CA HIS A 40 -10.38 7.95 -5.51
C HIS A 40 -9.01 8.46 -5.06
N VAL A 41 -8.00 7.59 -5.10
CA VAL A 41 -6.66 7.87 -4.53
C VAL A 41 -5.60 7.78 -5.61
N LEU A 42 -4.65 8.72 -5.57
CA LEU A 42 -3.45 8.72 -6.41
C LEU A 42 -2.22 8.45 -5.53
N ASP A 43 -1.50 7.37 -5.81
CA ASP A 43 -0.26 6.99 -5.12
C ASP A 43 0.94 7.25 -6.07
N LEU A 44 1.78 8.22 -5.71
CA LEU A 44 2.93 8.65 -6.50
C LEU A 44 4.22 8.07 -5.92
N GLY A 45 5.06 7.46 -6.77
CA GLY A 45 6.24 6.72 -6.31
C GLY A 45 5.84 5.39 -5.66
N CYS A 46 4.83 4.72 -6.23
CA CYS A 46 4.15 3.60 -5.59
C CYS A 46 4.95 2.29 -5.58
N SER A 47 6.06 2.16 -6.34
CA SER A 47 6.84 0.91 -6.39
C SER A 47 7.55 0.64 -5.06
N PRO A 48 7.46 -0.57 -4.46
CA PRO A 48 7.00 -1.84 -5.05
C PRO A 48 5.50 -2.18 -4.86
N GLY A 49 4.68 -1.27 -4.32
CA GLY A 49 3.21 -1.41 -4.29
C GLY A 49 2.60 -1.59 -2.90
N SER A 50 3.35 -1.45 -1.79
CA SER A 50 2.80 -1.72 -0.45
C SER A 50 1.67 -0.77 -0.03
N TRP A 51 1.72 0.48 -0.47
CA TRP A 51 0.67 1.46 -0.17
C TRP A 51 -0.56 1.25 -1.07
N LEU A 52 -0.36 0.85 -2.32
CA LEU A 52 -1.44 0.37 -3.20
C LEU A 52 -2.22 -0.79 -2.56
N GLN A 53 -1.55 -1.79 -1.98
CA GLN A 53 -2.20 -2.91 -1.30
C GLN A 53 -3.16 -2.43 -0.21
N TYR A 54 -2.65 -1.61 0.72
CA TYR A 54 -3.43 -1.09 1.84
C TYR A 54 -4.57 -0.18 1.40
N THR A 55 -4.28 0.75 0.49
CA THR A 55 -5.24 1.74 0.02
C THR A 55 -6.39 1.07 -0.71
N ALA A 56 -6.10 0.09 -1.57
CA ALA A 56 -7.12 -0.63 -2.33
C ALA A 56 -8.14 -1.34 -1.43
N GLU A 57 -7.66 -1.95 -0.34
CA GLU A 57 -8.52 -2.58 0.65
C GLU A 57 -9.39 -1.56 1.38
N LYS A 58 -8.79 -0.43 1.80
CA LYS A 58 -9.46 0.63 2.55
C LYS A 58 -10.57 1.32 1.77
N VAL A 59 -10.30 1.71 0.52
CA VAL A 59 -11.30 2.38 -0.32
C VAL A 59 -12.37 1.40 -0.81
N GLY A 60 -12.06 0.10 -0.85
CA GLY A 60 -12.97 -0.97 -1.22
C GLY A 60 -13.39 -0.94 -2.70
N GLU A 61 -14.30 -1.84 -3.06
CA GLU A 61 -14.67 -2.12 -4.47
C GLU A 61 -15.28 -0.92 -5.22
N LYS A 62 -15.88 0.03 -4.48
CA LYS A 62 -16.45 1.26 -5.05
C LYS A 62 -15.44 2.39 -5.19
N GLY A 63 -14.29 2.30 -4.53
CA GLY A 63 -13.21 3.25 -4.65
C GLY A 63 -12.27 2.85 -5.78
N GLN A 64 -11.32 3.74 -6.10
CA GLN A 64 -10.33 3.49 -7.14
C GLN A 64 -8.96 4.00 -6.68
N VAL A 65 -7.91 3.24 -6.94
CA VAL A 65 -6.53 3.65 -6.67
C VAL A 65 -5.77 3.69 -7.99
N LEU A 66 -5.06 4.78 -8.25
CA LEU A 66 -4.15 4.91 -9.39
C LEU A 66 -2.72 5.00 -8.86
N GLY A 67 -1.87 4.05 -9.25
CA GLY A 67 -0.45 4.05 -8.94
C GLY A 67 0.38 4.63 -10.08
N ILE A 68 1.29 5.56 -9.78
CA ILE A 68 2.25 6.07 -10.77
C ILE A 68 3.66 5.96 -10.20
N ASP A 69 4.52 5.27 -10.94
CA ASP A 69 5.94 5.19 -10.67
C ASP A 69 6.71 5.04 -11.99
N LEU A 70 7.98 5.45 -12.00
CA LEU A 70 8.87 5.19 -13.12
C LEU A 70 9.24 3.71 -13.22
N GLN A 71 9.17 2.98 -12.11
CA GLN A 71 9.41 1.54 -12.01
C GLN A 71 8.09 0.76 -12.01
N GLY A 72 8.07 -0.35 -12.72
CA GLY A 72 6.89 -1.23 -12.73
C GLY A 72 6.59 -1.85 -11.37
N VAL A 73 5.30 -1.96 -11.04
CA VAL A 73 4.82 -2.71 -9.88
C VAL A 73 4.52 -4.15 -10.33
N ASN A 74 5.40 -5.07 -9.99
CA ASN A 74 5.26 -6.49 -10.33
C ASN A 74 4.53 -7.25 -9.21
N LEU A 75 3.25 -6.92 -8.99
CA LEU A 75 2.39 -7.55 -7.99
C LEU A 75 0.97 -7.73 -8.52
N SER A 76 0.31 -8.84 -8.16
CA SER A 76 -1.12 -8.99 -8.38
C SER A 76 -1.88 -8.12 -7.37
N LEU A 77 -2.51 -7.06 -7.86
CA LEU A 77 -3.28 -6.12 -7.05
C LEU A 77 -4.80 -6.32 -7.22
N PRO A 78 -5.61 -5.83 -6.27
CA PRO A 78 -7.06 -5.81 -6.41
C PRO A 78 -7.53 -5.08 -7.68
N LYS A 79 -8.71 -5.45 -8.20
CA LYS A 79 -9.25 -4.93 -9.48
C LYS A 79 -9.48 -3.41 -9.48
N ASN A 80 -9.61 -2.80 -8.31
CA ASN A 80 -9.80 -1.37 -8.15
C ASN A 80 -8.49 -0.57 -8.19
N VAL A 81 -7.34 -1.23 -8.41
CA VAL A 81 -6.05 -0.56 -8.65
C VAL A 81 -5.75 -0.51 -10.13
N LYS A 82 -5.31 0.66 -10.61
CA LYS A 82 -4.83 0.89 -11.97
C LYS A 82 -3.41 1.44 -11.98
#